data_AF-A0A2E2J0R7-F1
#
_entry.id   AF-A0A2E2J0R7-F1
#
_cell.length_a   1.000
_cell.length_b   1.000
_cell.length_c   1.000
_cell.angle_alpha   90.00
_cell.angle_beta   90.00
_cell.angle_gamma   90.00
#
_symmetry.space_group_name_H-M   'P 1'
#
loop_
_entity.id
_entity.type
_entity.pdbx_description
1 polymer ?
#
loop_
_entity_poly.entity_id
_entity_poly.type
_entity_poly.pdbx_seq_one_letter_code
_entity_poly.pdbx_strand_id
1 'polypeptide(L)'
;MIDNLKKLFLRFNYTDEKGFILNVPSLNNREHLTLGFDNKRKEFNIHFTNENINEPGAKRREFIFAMSAFRFFLFLKRFEVFYNQSIVNLILSSKTNLGKLKKHKLIINTFTDSVDFEEKIIYQKRKGKGRPWRFRENFDWNLLADNFKYLEKSDLNSDKVLIAYKYNKGHLSLQGFIYKFEHLKGVYFIPIRKFNRFAKNMAIAMYNYLNAYPTEETLPFRQLMFERLKHPYMNKQEEKSLQS
;
A
#
# COMPACT_ATOMS: atom_id res chain seq x y z
N MET A 1 -10.81 -20.84 -3.95
CA MET A 1 -10.02 -19.69 -3.45
C MET A 1 -8.86 -19.36 -4.40
N ILE A 2 -8.04 -20.37 -4.77
CA ILE A 2 -6.92 -20.23 -5.74
C ILE A 2 -7.37 -19.74 -7.12
N ASP A 3 -8.47 -20.25 -7.68
CA ASP A 3 -8.96 -19.80 -9.00
C ASP A 3 -9.51 -18.37 -9.00
N ASN A 4 -9.88 -17.82 -7.84
CA ASN A 4 -10.24 -16.40 -7.71
C ASN A 4 -8.99 -15.51 -7.64
N LEU A 5 -7.89 -15.97 -7.03
CA LEU A 5 -6.61 -15.27 -7.06
C LEU A 5 -6.04 -15.19 -8.47
N LYS A 6 -6.25 -16.22 -9.31
CA LYS A 6 -5.88 -16.23 -10.74
C LYS A 6 -6.60 -15.15 -11.56
N LYS A 7 -7.73 -14.61 -11.08
CA LYS A 7 -8.46 -13.49 -11.70
C LYS A 7 -7.86 -12.12 -11.33
N LEU A 8 -6.98 -12.04 -10.33
CA LEU A 8 -6.32 -10.80 -9.97
C LEU A 8 -5.24 -10.45 -11.01
N PHE A 9 -5.33 -9.25 -11.57
CA PHE A 9 -4.37 -8.73 -12.54
C PHE A 9 -4.04 -7.27 -12.25
N LEU A 10 -2.79 -6.87 -12.45
CA LEU A 10 -2.45 -5.45 -12.52
C LEU A 10 -2.19 -5.08 -13.97
N ARG A 11 -2.83 -4.02 -14.45
CA ARG A 11 -2.60 -3.50 -15.80
C ARG A 11 -2.07 -2.08 -15.73
N PHE A 12 -0.90 -1.89 -16.31
CA PHE A 12 -0.27 -0.59 -16.49
C PHE A 12 -0.42 -0.19 -17.96
N ASN A 13 -0.97 0.99 -18.21
CA ASN A 13 -0.99 1.57 -19.54
C ASN A 13 -0.38 2.96 -19.46
N TYR A 14 0.55 3.23 -20.38
CA TYR A 14 1.05 4.57 -20.64
C TYR A 14 0.91 4.87 -22.12
N THR A 15 0.29 6.01 -22.42
CA THR A 15 0.25 6.59 -23.76
C THR A 15 0.34 8.09 -23.61
N ASP A 16 1.04 8.77 -24.51
CA ASP A 16 1.16 10.23 -24.48
C ASP A 16 -0.22 10.91 -24.51
N GLU A 17 -1.21 10.30 -25.16
CA GLU A 17 -2.59 10.82 -25.22
C GLU A 17 -3.38 10.62 -23.92
N LYS A 18 -3.33 9.44 -23.30
CA LYS A 18 -4.17 9.08 -22.13
C LYS A 18 -3.46 9.23 -20.78
N GLY A 19 -2.16 9.52 -20.77
CA GLY A 19 -1.34 9.58 -19.56
C GLY A 19 -1.05 8.20 -18.96
N PHE A 20 -0.87 8.16 -17.64
CA PHE A 20 -0.58 6.95 -16.88
C PHE A 20 -1.86 6.38 -16.27
N ILE A 21 -2.09 5.07 -16.43
CA ILE A 21 -3.25 4.37 -15.89
C ILE A 21 -2.81 3.04 -15.28
N LEU A 22 -3.16 2.84 -14.01
CA LEU A 22 -3.11 1.59 -13.30
C LEU A 22 -4.54 1.08 -13.06
N ASN A 23 -4.86 -0.10 -13.59
CA ASN A 23 -6.11 -0.78 -13.29
C ASN A 23 -5.86 -1.93 -12.33
N VAL A 24 -6.65 -1.96 -11.26
CA VAL A 24 -6.69 -2.99 -10.23
C VAL A 24 -8.09 -3.64 -10.29
N PRO A 25 -8.22 -4.96 -10.41
CA PRO A 25 -9.51 -5.61 -10.58
C PRO A 25 -10.29 -5.59 -9.26
N SER A 26 -11.61 -5.52 -9.33
CA SER A 26 -12.45 -5.81 -8.18
C SER A 26 -12.80 -7.30 -8.12
N LEU A 27 -13.48 -7.72 -7.05
CA LEU A 27 -14.02 -9.09 -6.95
C LEU A 27 -15.21 -9.33 -7.89
N ASN A 28 -15.81 -8.26 -8.41
CA ASN A 28 -16.92 -8.33 -9.34
C ASN A 28 -16.41 -8.41 -10.78
N ASN A 29 -17.05 -9.24 -11.59
CA ASN A 29 -16.69 -9.37 -13.00
C ASN A 29 -16.89 -8.03 -13.72
N ARG A 30 -15.89 -7.64 -14.53
CA ARG A 30 -15.92 -6.42 -15.36
C ARG A 30 -15.99 -5.11 -14.56
N GLU A 31 -15.62 -5.15 -13.29
CA GLU A 31 -15.40 -3.98 -12.46
C GLU A 31 -13.92 -3.88 -12.08
N HIS A 32 -13.39 -2.66 -12.11
CA HIS A 32 -12.02 -2.39 -11.69
C HIS A 32 -11.87 -1.01 -11.08
N LEU A 33 -10.94 -0.88 -10.14
CA LEU A 33 -10.44 0.39 -9.63
C LEU A 33 -9.37 0.91 -10.59
N THR A 34 -9.53 2.14 -11.02
CA THR A 34 -8.57 2.85 -11.85
C THR A 34 -7.88 3.91 -11.01
N LEU A 35 -6.55 3.92 -11.03
CA LEU A 35 -5.70 4.98 -10.49
C LEU A 35 -4.91 5.56 -11.66
N GLY A 36 -5.03 6.85 -11.94
CA GLY A 36 -4.36 7.37 -13.11
C GLY A 36 -4.23 8.88 -13.17
N PHE A 37 -3.37 9.30 -14.09
CA PHE A 37 -3.21 10.67 -14.54
C PHE A 37 -3.83 10.80 -15.93
N ASP A 38 -4.92 11.55 -16.04
CA ASP A 38 -5.54 11.89 -17.32
C ASP A 38 -4.80 13.07 -17.94
N ASN A 39 -4.11 12.83 -19.06
CA ASN A 39 -3.30 13.86 -19.70
C ASN A 39 -4.12 14.97 -20.38
N LYS A 40 -5.36 14.69 -20.81
CA LYS A 40 -6.24 15.67 -21.45
C LYS A 40 -6.80 16.65 -20.42
N ARG A 41 -7.22 16.13 -19.26
CA ARG A 41 -7.75 16.93 -18.15
C ARG A 41 -6.66 17.47 -17.22
N LYS A 42 -5.44 16.94 -17.33
CA LYS A 42 -4.30 17.23 -16.44
C LYS A 42 -4.71 17.01 -14.97
N GLU A 43 -5.31 15.86 -14.68
CA GLU A 43 -5.80 15.53 -13.35
C GLU A 43 -5.35 14.14 -12.91
N PHE A 44 -5.09 13.99 -11.63
CA PHE A 44 -4.99 12.70 -10.97
C PHE A 44 -6.37 12.28 -10.49
N ASN A 45 -6.77 11.05 -10.79
CA ASN A 45 -8.05 10.53 -10.35
C ASN A 45 -7.98 9.06 -9.91
N ILE A 46 -8.92 8.72 -9.03
CA ILE A 46 -9.18 7.38 -8.55
C ILE A 46 -10.68 7.14 -8.71
N HIS A 47 -11.05 6.10 -9.44
CA HIS A 47 -12.47 5.80 -9.69
C HIS A 47 -12.70 4.31 -9.93
N PHE A 48 -13.88 3.82 -9.55
CA PHE A 48 -14.35 2.52 -10.03
C PHE A 48 -14.90 2.67 -11.45
N THR A 49 -14.63 1.67 -12.30
CA THR A 49 -15.20 1.55 -13.64
C THR A 49 -15.98 0.26 -13.72
N ASN A 50 -17.27 0.36 -14.07
CA ASN A 50 -18.11 -0.80 -14.36
C ASN A 50 -18.32 -0.95 -15.86
N GLU A 51 -17.69 -1.95 -16.46
CA GLU A 51 -17.78 -2.22 -17.90
C GLU A 51 -19.05 -3.00 -18.28
N ASN A 52 -19.89 -3.39 -17.31
CA ASN A 52 -21.20 -3.98 -17.59
C ASN A 52 -22.24 -2.92 -18.02
N ILE A 53 -22.01 -1.65 -17.67
CA ILE A 53 -22.90 -0.54 -18.04
C ILE A 53 -22.60 -0.15 -19.49
N ASN A 54 -23.43 -0.60 -20.43
CA ASN A 54 -23.25 -0.37 -21.86
C ASN A 54 -24.19 0.69 -22.45
N GLU A 55 -25.05 1.28 -21.65
CA GLU A 55 -26.01 2.30 -22.10
C GLU A 55 -25.30 3.62 -22.50
N PRO A 56 -25.73 4.26 -23.61
CA PRO A 56 -25.27 5.59 -23.98
C PRO A 56 -25.64 6.62 -22.90
N GLY A 57 -24.67 7.44 -22.48
CA GLY A 57 -24.89 8.50 -21.49
C GLY A 57 -24.86 8.06 -20.01
N ALA A 58 -24.90 6.76 -19.73
CA ALA A 58 -24.82 6.26 -18.35
C ALA A 58 -23.44 6.52 -17.71
N LYS A 59 -23.44 6.94 -16.44
CA LYS A 59 -22.20 7.15 -15.67
C LYS A 59 -21.55 5.80 -15.36
N ARG A 60 -20.57 5.41 -16.17
CA ARG A 60 -19.78 4.17 -16.00
C ARG A 60 -18.70 4.29 -14.91
N ARG A 61 -18.38 5.51 -14.48
CA ARG A 61 -17.27 5.82 -13.57
C ARG A 61 -17.79 6.46 -12.30
N GLU A 62 -17.40 5.89 -11.17
CA GLU A 62 -17.65 6.42 -9.84
C GLU A 62 -16.35 6.98 -9.27
N PHE A 63 -16.22 8.31 -9.28
CA PHE A 63 -15.01 8.99 -8.82
C PHE A 63 -14.94 9.04 -7.30
N ILE A 64 -13.88 8.46 -6.76
CA ILE A 64 -13.52 8.53 -5.34
C ILE A 64 -12.69 9.78 -5.09
N PHE A 65 -11.77 10.08 -5.99
CA PHE A 65 -10.86 11.22 -5.91
C PHE A 65 -10.61 11.78 -7.30
N ALA A 66 -10.67 13.10 -7.44
CA ALA A 66 -10.14 13.80 -8.60
C ALA A 66 -9.51 15.12 -8.14
N MET A 67 -8.31 15.41 -8.67
CA MET A 67 -7.56 16.62 -8.35
C MET A 67 -6.68 17.01 -9.54
N SER A 68 -6.67 18.29 -9.89
CA SER A 68 -5.77 18.79 -10.93
C SER A 68 -4.31 18.54 -10.58
N ALA A 69 -3.47 18.33 -11.59
CA ALA A 69 -2.04 18.04 -11.43
C ALA A 69 -1.35 19.08 -10.55
N PHE A 70 -1.64 20.37 -10.82
CA PHE A 70 -1.08 21.49 -10.08
C PHE A 70 -1.40 21.41 -8.58
N ARG A 71 -2.67 21.19 -8.23
CA ARG A 71 -3.10 21.06 -6.83
C ARG A 71 -2.51 19.81 -6.17
N PHE A 72 -2.43 18.70 -6.91
CA PHE A 72 -1.84 17.47 -6.42
C PHE A 72 -0.35 17.63 -6.10
N PHE A 73 0.43 18.24 -6.99
CA PHE A 73 1.84 18.51 -6.72
C PHE A 73 2.04 19.54 -5.60
N LEU A 74 1.18 20.57 -5.51
CA LEU A 74 1.21 21.52 -4.39
C LEU A 74 0.93 20.81 -3.06
N PHE A 75 -0.05 19.90 -3.04
CA PHE A 75 -0.35 19.05 -1.90
C PHE A 75 0.85 18.19 -1.51
N LEU A 76 1.44 17.46 -2.46
CA LEU A 76 2.62 16.63 -2.22
C LEU A 76 3.79 17.44 -1.66
N LYS A 77 4.08 18.62 -2.24
CA LYS A 77 5.19 19.46 -1.80
C LYS A 77 5.02 19.96 -0.36
N ARG A 78 3.80 20.33 0.02
CA ARG A 78 3.48 20.75 1.39
C ARG A 78 3.55 19.58 2.37
N PHE A 79 3.07 18.41 1.94
CA PHE A 79 3.08 17.22 2.78
C PHE A 79 4.47 16.61 2.95
N GLU A 80 5.33 16.75 1.95
CA GLU A 80 6.71 16.24 1.94
C GLU A 80 7.50 16.69 3.18
N VAL A 81 7.50 17.99 3.47
CA VAL A 81 8.26 18.54 4.61
C VAL A 81 7.78 17.95 5.93
N PHE A 82 6.46 17.94 6.14
CA PHE A 82 5.84 17.40 7.35
C PHE A 82 6.08 15.89 7.49
N TYR A 83 5.95 15.14 6.39
CA TYR A 83 6.20 13.71 6.34
C TYR A 83 7.66 13.40 6.67
N ASN A 84 8.61 14.08 6.02
CA ASN A 84 10.05 13.87 6.19
C ASN A 84 10.48 14.11 7.64
N GLN A 85 10.04 15.21 8.25
CA GLN A 85 10.34 15.46 9.66
C GLN A 85 9.73 14.39 10.58
N SER A 86 8.48 14.01 10.32
CA SER A 86 7.75 13.04 11.15
C SER A 86 8.32 11.62 11.03
N ILE A 87 8.73 11.18 9.83
CA ILE A 87 9.31 9.86 9.60
C ILE A 87 10.72 9.76 10.18
N VAL A 88 11.54 10.82 10.07
CA VAL A 88 12.86 10.89 10.70
C VAL A 88 12.72 10.76 12.22
N ASN A 89 11.79 11.50 12.82
CA ASN A 89 11.50 11.39 14.26
C ASN A 89 11.03 9.98 14.66
N LEU A 90 10.16 9.35 13.85
CA LEU A 90 9.73 7.97 14.05
C LEU A 90 10.92 7.01 14.06
N ILE A 91 11.80 7.12 13.08
CA ILE A 91 13.00 6.29 12.92
C ILE A 91 13.94 6.49 14.11
N LEU A 92 14.38 7.72 14.38
CA LEU A 92 15.41 8.01 15.38
C LEU A 92 14.97 7.57 16.79
N SER A 93 13.69 7.77 17.11
CA SER A 93 13.10 7.33 18.38
C SER A 93 12.86 5.81 18.47
N SER A 94 13.20 5.05 17.42
CA SER A 94 13.04 3.58 17.33
C SER A 94 14.38 2.84 17.32
N LYS A 95 15.46 3.50 17.76
CA LYS A 95 16.79 2.90 17.90
C LYS A 95 16.76 1.71 18.87
N THR A 96 17.40 0.62 18.49
CA THR A 96 17.49 -0.63 19.25
C THR A 96 18.85 -1.32 19.09
N ASN A 97 18.98 -2.54 19.59
CA ASN A 97 20.13 -3.40 19.37
C ASN A 97 19.70 -4.83 19.02
N LEU A 98 20.61 -5.59 18.38
CA LEU A 98 20.35 -6.96 17.93
C LEU A 98 19.96 -7.90 19.09
N GLY A 99 20.55 -7.73 20.27
CA GLY A 99 20.23 -8.56 21.45
C GLY A 99 18.76 -8.44 21.87
N LYS A 100 18.22 -7.23 21.89
CA LYS A 100 16.79 -6.98 22.16
C LYS A 100 15.90 -7.58 21.08
N LEU A 101 16.28 -7.48 19.81
CA LEU A 101 15.52 -8.07 18.70
C LEU A 101 15.48 -9.60 18.74
N LYS A 102 16.62 -10.25 19.02
CA LYS A 102 16.69 -11.71 19.15
C LYS A 102 15.83 -12.24 20.29
N LYS A 103 15.75 -11.53 21.43
CA LYS A 103 14.84 -11.91 22.54
C LYS A 103 13.37 -11.96 22.14
N HIS A 104 12.97 -11.23 21.10
CA HIS A 104 11.59 -11.23 20.60
C HIS A 104 11.29 -12.37 19.61
N LYS A 105 12.29 -13.20 19.26
CA LYS A 105 12.18 -14.31 18.31
C LYS A 105 11.50 -13.87 17.00
N LEU A 106 11.95 -12.73 16.47
CA LEU A 106 11.41 -12.17 15.24
C LEU A 106 11.83 -13.04 14.05
N ILE A 107 10.86 -13.29 13.18
CA ILE A 107 11.03 -13.94 11.89
C ILE A 107 11.10 -12.83 10.85
N ILE A 108 12.08 -12.86 9.97
CA ILE A 108 12.18 -11.97 8.83
C ILE A 108 11.92 -12.74 7.55
N ASN A 109 11.44 -12.03 6.54
CA ASN A 109 11.45 -12.54 5.18
C ASN A 109 12.73 -12.07 4.47
N THR A 110 13.38 -12.98 3.75
CA THR A 110 14.67 -12.74 3.09
C THR A 110 14.59 -12.63 1.58
N PHE A 111 13.39 -12.49 0.99
CA PHE A 111 13.25 -12.23 -0.45
C PHE A 111 14.24 -11.15 -0.86
N THR A 112 15.12 -11.55 -1.76
CA THR A 112 15.98 -10.62 -2.47
C THR A 112 15.15 -10.12 -3.64
N ASP A 113 15.23 -8.82 -3.92
CA ASP A 113 14.75 -8.22 -5.17
C ASP A 113 15.64 -8.72 -6.33
N SER A 114 15.60 -10.03 -6.56
CA SER A 114 16.30 -10.71 -7.64
C SER A 114 15.30 -10.99 -8.74
N VAL A 115 15.70 -10.70 -9.98
CA VAL A 115 14.93 -11.00 -11.18
C VAL A 115 14.48 -12.47 -11.19
N ASP A 116 15.34 -13.37 -10.68
CA ASP A 116 15.06 -14.80 -10.53
C ASP A 116 13.84 -15.11 -9.64
N PHE A 117 13.61 -14.34 -8.58
CA PHE A 117 12.46 -14.54 -7.70
C PHE A 117 11.16 -14.04 -8.35
N GLU A 118 11.20 -12.85 -8.96
CA GLU A 118 10.06 -12.32 -9.70
C GLU A 118 9.63 -13.27 -10.84
N GLU A 119 10.58 -13.84 -11.58
CA GLU A 119 10.29 -14.79 -12.65
C GLU A 119 9.70 -16.12 -12.14
N LYS A 120 10.03 -16.53 -10.91
CA LYS A 120 9.48 -17.74 -10.26
C LYS A 120 8.05 -17.51 -9.74
N ILE A 121 7.71 -16.30 -9.32
CA ILE A 121 6.40 -15.97 -8.75
C ILE A 121 5.40 -15.50 -9.81
N ILE A 122 5.85 -14.60 -10.69
CA ILE A 122 5.00 -13.89 -11.63
C ILE A 122 5.33 -14.32 -13.06
N TYR A 123 4.29 -14.51 -13.85
CA TYR A 123 4.39 -14.77 -15.27
C TYR A 123 4.63 -13.45 -16.02
N GLN A 124 5.90 -13.10 -16.28
CA GLN A 124 6.23 -12.07 -17.29
C GLN A 124 6.10 -12.69 -18.69
N LYS A 125 4.89 -12.72 -19.27
CA LYS A 125 4.79 -13.04 -20.70
C LYS A 125 5.34 -11.85 -21.49
N ARG A 126 6.59 -12.00 -21.97
CA ARG A 126 7.42 -11.11 -22.81
C ARG A 126 6.70 -10.00 -23.60
N LYS A 127 7.35 -8.82 -23.60
CA LYS A 127 7.37 -7.71 -24.58
C LYS A 127 6.12 -7.53 -25.44
N GLY A 128 5.20 -6.68 -24.96
CA GLY A 128 4.12 -6.08 -25.74
C GLY A 128 3.31 -5.12 -24.87
N LYS A 129 2.95 -3.93 -25.39
CA LYS A 129 2.20 -2.90 -24.64
C LYS A 129 0.86 -3.47 -24.10
N GLY A 130 0.67 -3.44 -22.78
CA GLY A 130 -0.64 -3.57 -22.14
C GLY A 130 -1.12 -4.95 -21.68
N ARG A 131 -0.27 -6.00 -21.62
CA ARG A 131 -0.67 -7.31 -21.07
C ARG A 131 -0.56 -7.35 -19.53
N PRO A 132 -1.54 -7.98 -18.83
CA PRO A 132 -1.57 -8.04 -17.37
C PRO A 132 -0.51 -8.97 -16.78
N TRP A 133 0.08 -8.57 -15.66
CA TRP A 133 0.91 -9.43 -14.82
C TRP A 133 0.00 -10.44 -14.10
N ARG A 134 0.35 -11.74 -14.12
CA ARG A 134 -0.42 -12.83 -13.49
C ARG A 134 0.50 -13.76 -12.71
N PHE A 135 0.03 -14.30 -11.59
CA PHE A 135 0.74 -15.35 -10.84
C PHE A 135 0.88 -16.63 -11.66
N ARG A 136 1.97 -17.39 -11.45
CA ARG A 136 2.13 -18.72 -12.07
C ARG A 136 1.12 -19.72 -11.50
N GLU A 137 0.58 -20.58 -12.34
CA GLU A 137 -0.41 -21.59 -11.93
C GLU A 137 0.19 -22.70 -11.06
N ASN A 138 1.45 -23.08 -11.32
CA ASN A 138 2.19 -24.10 -10.56
C ASN A 138 3.18 -23.45 -9.59
N PHE A 139 2.71 -22.46 -8.82
CA PHE A 139 3.55 -21.76 -7.87
C PHE A 139 3.98 -22.68 -6.72
N ASP A 140 5.29 -22.80 -6.49
CA ASP A 140 5.84 -23.56 -5.37
C ASP A 140 5.76 -22.73 -4.08
N TRP A 141 4.79 -23.07 -3.24
CA TRP A 141 4.57 -22.40 -1.96
C TRP A 141 5.72 -22.62 -0.96
N ASN A 142 6.50 -23.68 -1.12
CA ASN A 142 7.67 -23.93 -0.26
C ASN A 142 8.72 -22.84 -0.48
N LEU A 143 8.86 -22.31 -1.71
CA LEU A 143 9.72 -21.17 -1.97
C LEU A 143 9.34 -19.94 -1.13
N LEU A 144 8.06 -19.71 -0.80
CA LEU A 144 7.72 -18.61 0.11
C LEU A 144 8.09 -18.94 1.55
N ALA A 145 7.78 -20.16 1.99
CA ALA A 145 7.98 -20.61 3.36
C ALA A 145 9.48 -20.62 3.73
N ASP A 146 10.33 -21.11 2.84
CA ASP A 146 11.78 -21.26 3.05
C ASP A 146 12.49 -19.91 3.19
N ASN A 147 11.87 -18.83 2.70
CA ASN A 147 12.43 -17.48 2.82
C ASN A 147 12.14 -16.81 4.17
N PHE A 148 11.36 -17.45 5.05
CA PHE A 148 11.16 -17.00 6.42
C PHE A 148 12.17 -17.65 7.36
N LYS A 149 12.99 -16.82 8.01
CA LYS A 149 13.97 -17.28 8.99
C LYS A 149 14.05 -16.36 10.20
N TYR A 150 14.68 -16.82 11.27
CA TYR A 150 14.99 -15.96 12.41
C TYR A 150 16.05 -14.93 12.04
N LEU A 151 15.95 -13.74 12.64
CA LEU A 151 16.89 -12.64 12.42
C LEU A 151 18.32 -13.00 12.87
N GLU A 152 19.28 -12.91 11.95
CA GLU A 152 20.71 -13.07 12.21
C GLU A 152 21.47 -11.74 12.05
N LYS A 153 22.74 -11.74 12.45
CA LYS A 153 23.58 -10.52 12.35
C LYS A 153 23.91 -10.19 10.88
N SER A 154 24.09 -11.22 10.06
CA SER A 154 24.35 -11.15 8.61
C SER A 154 23.21 -10.51 7.82
N ASP A 155 21.98 -10.54 8.34
CA ASP A 155 20.82 -9.94 7.67
C ASP A 155 20.76 -8.41 7.81
N LEU A 156 21.48 -7.85 8.78
CA LEU A 156 21.53 -6.42 9.06
C LEU A 156 22.56 -5.71 8.18
N ASN A 157 22.42 -5.89 6.87
CA ASN A 157 23.15 -5.12 5.87
C ASN A 157 22.65 -3.67 5.86
N SER A 158 23.54 -2.74 5.54
CA SER A 158 23.17 -1.34 5.40
C SER A 158 22.11 -1.19 4.30
N ASP A 159 21.21 -0.25 4.54
CA ASP A 159 20.18 0.24 3.63
C ASP A 159 19.11 -0.77 3.18
N LYS A 160 19.05 -1.95 3.81
CA LYS A 160 17.98 -2.93 3.63
C LYS A 160 16.87 -2.78 4.67
N VAL A 161 15.62 -2.67 4.23
CA VAL A 161 14.43 -2.79 5.10
C VAL A 161 14.08 -4.26 5.25
N LEU A 162 14.02 -4.74 6.49
CA LEU A 162 13.51 -6.07 6.82
C LEU A 162 12.13 -5.94 7.45
N ILE A 163 11.20 -6.75 6.97
CA ILE A 163 9.86 -6.85 7.58
C ILE A 163 9.91 -7.94 8.65
N ALA A 164 9.58 -7.57 9.89
CA ALA A 164 9.66 -8.46 11.04
C ALA A 164 8.28 -8.99 11.42
N TYR A 165 8.20 -10.30 11.58
CA TYR A 165 7.01 -11.04 11.95
C TYR A 165 7.25 -11.81 13.26
N LYS A 166 6.16 -12.26 13.87
CA LYS A 166 6.18 -13.20 14.98
C LYS A 166 5.14 -14.27 14.74
N TYR A 167 5.57 -15.52 14.81
CA TYR A 167 4.69 -16.66 14.77
C TYR A 167 4.29 -17.06 16.18
N ASN A 168 2.98 -17.15 16.45
CA ASN A 168 2.44 -17.57 17.74
C ASN A 168 1.13 -18.32 17.52
N LYS A 169 1.01 -19.55 18.06
CA LYS A 169 -0.20 -20.38 18.00
C LYS A 169 -0.83 -20.47 16.59
N GLY A 170 -0.05 -20.78 15.55
CA GLY A 170 -0.59 -20.89 14.19
C GLY A 170 -0.73 -19.56 13.44
N HIS A 171 -0.44 -18.42 14.08
CA HIS A 171 -0.63 -17.11 13.47
C HIS A 171 0.69 -16.37 13.29
N LEU A 172 0.98 -16.01 12.04
CA LEU A 172 2.06 -15.10 11.69
C LEU A 172 1.53 -13.65 11.73
N SER A 173 2.13 -12.83 12.59
CA SER A 173 1.69 -11.44 12.78
C SER A 173 2.84 -10.46 12.52
N LEU A 174 2.57 -9.42 11.73
CA LEU A 174 3.51 -8.32 11.48
C LEU A 174 3.82 -7.61 12.80
N GLN A 175 5.10 -7.51 13.15
CA GLN A 175 5.59 -6.83 14.36
C GLN A 175 6.18 -5.46 14.07
N GLY A 176 6.71 -5.24 12.87
CA GLY A 176 7.28 -3.96 12.49
C GLY A 176 8.35 -4.08 11.41
N PHE A 177 9.19 -3.05 11.33
CA PHE A 177 10.22 -2.91 10.31
C PHE A 177 11.58 -2.74 10.98
N ILE A 178 12.58 -3.47 10.51
CA ILE A 178 13.96 -3.35 10.96
C ILE A 178 14.77 -2.69 9.85
N TYR A 179 15.63 -1.73 10.22
CA TYR A 179 16.51 -1.07 9.28
C TYR A 179 17.84 -0.73 9.94
N LYS A 180 18.90 -0.70 9.14
CA LYS A 180 20.22 -0.23 9.53
C LYS A 180 20.69 0.77 8.48
N PHE A 181 20.79 2.04 8.86
CA PHE A 181 21.27 3.09 7.96
C PHE A 181 22.78 3.00 7.85
N GLU A 182 23.32 3.16 6.64
CA GLU A 182 24.76 3.24 6.44
C GLU A 182 25.40 4.37 7.27
N HIS A 183 24.77 5.55 7.25
CA HIS A 183 25.32 6.76 7.87
C HIS A 183 24.93 6.97 9.34
N LEU A 184 24.07 6.11 9.93
CA LEU A 184 23.71 6.21 11.35
C LEU A 184 24.20 4.99 12.13
N LYS A 185 24.86 5.26 13.26
CA LYS A 185 25.30 4.19 14.18
C LYS A 185 24.09 3.56 14.89
N GLY A 186 23.65 2.40 14.43
CA GLY A 186 22.72 1.54 15.16
C GLY A 186 21.77 0.74 14.29
N VAL A 187 20.99 -0.12 14.94
CA VAL A 187 19.86 -0.83 14.33
C VAL A 187 18.59 -0.14 14.79
N TYR A 188 17.61 -0.02 13.92
CA TYR A 188 16.33 0.62 14.19
C TYR A 188 15.23 -0.39 13.99
N PHE A 189 14.31 -0.49 14.95
CA PHE A 189 13.14 -1.34 14.85
C PHE A 189 11.91 -0.52 15.13
N ILE A 190 11.14 -0.24 14.08
CA ILE A 190 9.89 0.53 14.14
C ILE A 190 8.76 -0.46 14.40
N PRO A 191 8.19 -0.51 15.62
CA PRO A 191 7.10 -1.44 15.91
C PRO A 191 5.87 -1.04 15.09
N ILE A 192 5.09 -2.03 14.65
CA ILE A 192 3.91 -1.82 13.82
C ILE A 192 2.91 -0.87 14.49
N ARG A 193 2.76 -0.95 15.82
CA ARG A 193 1.90 -0.05 16.58
C ARG A 193 2.33 1.42 16.45
N LYS A 194 3.64 1.67 16.44
CA LYS A 194 4.22 3.01 16.32
C LYS A 194 4.09 3.52 14.88
N PHE A 195 4.34 2.65 13.90
CA PHE A 195 4.11 2.96 12.49
C PHE A 195 2.64 3.26 12.19
N ASN A 196 1.71 2.46 12.71
CA ASN A 196 0.27 2.68 12.53
C ASN A 196 -0.18 4.01 13.13
N ARG A 197 0.36 4.39 14.31
CA ARG A 197 0.10 5.72 14.89
C ARG A 197 0.63 6.84 14.00
N PHE A 198 1.85 6.69 13.48
CA PHE A 198 2.43 7.63 12.52
C PHE A 198 1.54 7.75 11.27
N ALA A 199 1.18 6.64 10.64
CA ALA A 199 0.33 6.61 9.45
C ALA A 199 -1.05 7.26 9.69
N LYS A 200 -1.65 7.02 10.87
CA LYS A 200 -2.89 7.69 11.29
C LYS A 200 -2.72 9.20 11.35
N ASN A 201 -1.66 9.69 12.00
CA ASN A 201 -1.40 11.13 12.08
C ASN A 201 -1.17 11.74 10.69
N MET A 202 -0.50 11.00 9.79
CA MET A 202 -0.35 11.41 8.39
C MET A 202 -1.71 11.52 7.70
N ALA A 203 -2.58 10.52 7.83
CA ALA A 203 -3.92 10.55 7.25
C ALA A 203 -4.78 11.71 7.79
N ILE A 204 -4.71 12.00 9.09
CA ILE A 204 -5.40 13.15 9.71
C ILE A 204 -4.86 14.47 9.12
N ALA A 205 -3.55 14.60 8.98
CA ALA A 205 -2.94 15.80 8.40
C ALA A 205 -3.36 15.99 6.92
N MET A 206 -3.40 14.91 6.13
CA MET A 206 -3.92 14.95 4.75
C MET A 206 -5.39 15.37 4.72
N TYR A 207 -6.23 14.79 5.58
CA TYR A 207 -7.65 15.14 5.69
C TYR A 207 -7.85 16.62 6.04
N ASN A 208 -7.12 17.13 7.04
CA ASN A 208 -7.17 18.52 7.45
C ASN A 208 -6.74 19.46 6.32
N TYR A 209 -5.69 19.10 5.57
CA TYR A 209 -5.27 19.87 4.40
C TYR A 209 -6.39 19.95 3.34
N LEU A 210 -6.98 18.81 2.98
CA LEU A 210 -8.04 18.76 1.98
C LEU A 210 -9.30 19.51 2.43
N ASN A 211 -9.58 19.55 3.73
CA ASN A 211 -10.67 20.36 4.27
C ASN A 211 -10.38 21.86 4.32
N ALA A 212 -9.12 22.25 4.51
CA ALA A 212 -8.71 23.66 4.46
C ALA A 212 -8.76 24.21 3.02
N TYR A 213 -8.61 23.34 2.01
CA TYR A 213 -8.67 23.68 0.59
C TYR A 213 -9.70 22.82 -0.14
N PRO A 214 -11.00 22.93 0.22
CA PRO A 214 -12.01 22.00 -0.25
C PRO A 214 -12.36 22.27 -1.72
N THR A 215 -12.66 21.20 -2.44
CA THR A 215 -13.21 21.27 -3.80
C THR A 215 -14.36 20.28 -3.93
N GLU A 216 -15.23 20.47 -4.92
CA GLU A 216 -16.31 19.52 -5.20
C GLU A 216 -15.74 18.15 -5.58
N GLU A 217 -14.66 18.11 -6.37
CA GLU A 217 -14.04 16.87 -6.84
C GLU A 217 -13.37 16.05 -5.74
N THR A 218 -13.00 16.69 -4.63
CA THR A 218 -12.39 16.02 -3.47
C THR A 218 -13.40 15.68 -2.39
N LEU A 219 -14.65 16.11 -2.51
CA LEU A 219 -15.69 15.85 -1.50
C LEU A 219 -15.89 14.34 -1.24
N PRO A 220 -16.01 13.45 -2.25
CA PRO A 220 -16.19 12.02 -2.00
C PRO A 220 -15.03 11.42 -1.20
N PHE A 221 -13.79 11.81 -1.54
CA PHE A 221 -12.61 11.37 -0.81
C PHE A 221 -12.59 11.90 0.63
N ARG A 222 -12.93 13.18 0.85
CA ARG A 222 -12.96 13.77 2.20
C ARG A 222 -14.01 13.11 3.08
N GLN A 223 -15.21 12.82 2.55
CA GLN A 223 -16.24 12.07 3.26
C GLN A 223 -15.75 10.67 3.64
N LEU A 224 -15.15 9.95 2.69
CA LEU A 224 -14.56 8.64 2.95
C LEU A 224 -13.48 8.71 4.04
N MET A 225 -12.58 9.68 3.98
CA MET A 225 -11.55 9.88 5.01
C MET A 225 -12.17 10.18 6.37
N PHE A 226 -13.17 11.05 6.43
CA PHE A 226 -13.86 11.39 7.67
C PHE A 226 -14.45 10.14 8.34
N GLU A 227 -15.24 9.35 7.60
CA GLU A 227 -15.85 8.13 8.12
C GLU A 227 -14.80 7.14 8.66
N ARG A 228 -13.69 6.97 7.92
CA ARG A 228 -12.59 6.08 8.32
C ARG A 228 -11.79 6.61 9.52
N LEU A 229 -11.73 7.92 9.71
CA LEU A 229 -11.01 8.55 10.83
C LEU A 229 -11.89 8.70 12.08
N LYS A 230 -13.22 8.82 11.93
CA LYS A 230 -14.21 9.01 13.01
C LYS A 230 -14.38 7.77 13.89
N HIS A 231 -14.28 6.57 13.33
CA HIS A 231 -14.51 5.31 14.04
C HIS A 231 -13.21 4.50 14.20
N PRO A 232 -12.35 4.82 15.19
CA PRO A 232 -11.06 4.15 15.30
C PRO A 232 -11.17 2.70 15.79
N TYR A 233 -12.20 2.35 16.57
CA TYR A 233 -12.53 1.01 17.04
C TYR A 233 -14.00 0.99 17.48
N MET A 234 -14.95 0.65 16.61
CA MET A 234 -16.16 0.01 17.13
C MET A 234 -15.76 -1.42 17.46
N ASN A 235 -15.83 -1.83 18.72
CA ASN A 235 -15.82 -3.26 18.99
C ASN A 235 -17.04 -3.87 18.28
N LYS A 236 -16.95 -5.11 17.78
CA LYS A 236 -18.10 -5.82 17.15
C LYS A 236 -19.38 -5.84 18.01
N GLN A 237 -19.27 -5.54 19.30
CA GLN A 237 -20.40 -5.35 20.22
C GLN A 237 -21.11 -4.01 20.04
N GLU A 238 -20.37 -2.91 19.79
CA GLU A 238 -20.95 -1.57 19.59
C GLU A 238 -21.59 -1.43 18.20
N GLU A 239 -21.08 -2.15 17.19
CA GLU A 239 -21.73 -2.27 15.88
C GLU A 239 -23.13 -2.94 15.99
N LYS A 240 -23.29 -3.89 16.91
CA LYS A 240 -24.58 -4.56 17.14
C LYS A 240 -25.59 -3.69 17.87
N SER A 241 -25.15 -2.83 18.79
CA SER A 241 -26.05 -1.93 19.54
C SER A 241 -26.55 -0.73 18.73
N LEU A 242 -25.93 -0.44 17.58
CA LEU A 242 -26.38 0.63 16.67
C LEU A 242 -27.32 0.14 15.56
N GLN A 243 -27.54 -1.17 15.47
CA GLN A 243 -28.46 -1.83 14.53
C GLN A 243 -29.73 -2.36 15.20
N SER A 244 -29.88 -2.17 16.52
CA SER A 244 -31.08 -2.42 17.31
C SER A 244 -31.81 -1.12 17.62
#